data_AF-A0A8S3AUC6-F1
#
_entry.id   AF-A0A8S3AUC6-F1
#
_cell.length_a   1.000
_cell.length_b   1.000
_cell.length_c   1.000
_cell.angle_alpha   90.00
_cell.angle_beta   90.00
_cell.angle_gamma   90.00
#
_symmetry.space_group_name_H-M   'P 1'
#
loop_
_entity.id
_entity.type
_entity.pdbx_description
1 polymer ?
#
loop_
_entity_poly.entity_id
_entity_poly.type
_entity_poly.pdbx_seq_one_letter_code
_entity_poly.pdbx_strand_id
1 'polypeptide(L)'
;MDSFVSNLQKKLVGDTPNTNSESTPSTTANESDSFRKLQIPQAKIGLGSTEADLISLLKRYLEIVGLVVIVWILGYFHLSVSWILLVVLVYLFRQRQRALFKERHKMLNEINNNEEQYIKARLDELPSWVFFPDVERAEWLNRIIKLAWPYANKYLDKAIFHDIIIPMIRGTSPALADFNFQKLDLGDIVHHEPPRIGGIKVYTDNVRDQIMMDIEVFYAGDARIKSKVKGIVCGIKDIQFVGDLRIILSPLINTIPLVGAVTYFFLRKPSIDFKLTDAGTLV
;
A
#
# COMPACT_ATOMS: atom_id res chain seq x y z
N MET A 1 -4.31 36.89 22.27
CA MET A 1 -5.37 35.87 22.51
C MET A 1 -6.79 36.48 22.44
N ASP A 2 -6.94 37.79 22.20
CA ASP A 2 -8.24 38.47 22.28
C ASP A 2 -8.96 38.70 20.92
N SER A 3 -8.38 38.28 19.80
CA SER A 3 -9.02 38.35 18.46
C SER A 3 -9.74 37.06 18.06
N PHE A 4 -9.56 35.97 18.81
CA PHE A 4 -10.18 34.67 18.54
C PHE A 4 -11.50 34.48 19.31
N VAL A 5 -11.66 35.20 20.43
CA VAL A 5 -12.86 35.16 21.29
C VAL A 5 -14.02 35.99 20.70
N SER A 6 -13.73 37.08 19.97
CA SER A 6 -14.79 37.93 19.37
C SER A 6 -15.50 37.29 18.16
N ASN A 7 -14.85 36.34 17.48
CA ASN A 7 -15.42 35.62 16.33
C ASN A 7 -16.28 34.41 16.74
N LEU A 8 -16.16 33.92 17.98
CA LEU A 8 -17.04 32.88 18.52
C LEU A 8 -18.35 33.45 19.09
N GLN A 9 -18.35 34.72 19.50
CA GLN A 9 -19.53 35.38 20.07
C GLN A 9 -20.50 35.91 19.00
N LYS A 10 -20.06 35.98 17.74
CA LYS A 10 -20.86 36.50 16.61
C LYS A 10 -21.61 35.41 15.81
N LYS A 11 -21.45 34.13 16.18
CA LYS A 11 -22.02 32.98 15.46
C LYS A 11 -23.01 32.14 16.27
N LEU A 12 -23.36 32.60 17.48
CA LEU A 12 -24.30 31.94 18.41
C LEU A 12 -25.55 32.78 18.72
N VAL A 13 -25.77 33.89 18.03
CA VAL A 13 -26.98 34.72 18.16
C VAL A 13 -27.57 34.91 16.77
N GLY A 14 -28.63 34.17 16.48
CA GLY A 14 -29.32 34.14 15.20
C GLY A 14 -30.58 33.28 15.31
N ASP A 15 -31.60 33.86 15.96
CA ASP A 15 -32.90 33.28 16.29
C ASP A 15 -33.78 32.98 15.06
N THR A 16 -34.50 31.85 15.13
CA THR A 16 -35.89 31.69 14.64
C THR A 16 -36.83 31.93 15.83
N PRO A 17 -38.17 32.15 15.70
CA PRO A 17 -39.10 31.83 14.60
C PRO A 17 -40.13 32.95 14.29
N ASN A 18 -41.08 32.72 13.37
CA ASN A 18 -42.39 33.40 13.40
C ASN A 18 -43.48 32.62 12.65
N THR A 19 -44.70 32.74 13.17
CA THR A 19 -45.91 31.96 12.92
C THR A 19 -47.05 32.84 12.36
N ASN A 20 -47.92 32.24 11.53
CA ASN A 20 -49.37 32.47 11.34
C ASN A 20 -49.96 33.66 10.53
N SER A 21 -50.86 33.30 9.59
CA SER A 21 -52.20 33.88 9.30
C SER A 21 -52.83 33.06 8.14
N GLU A 22 -53.79 32.13 8.31
CA GLU A 22 -55.23 32.21 8.61
C GLU A 22 -56.14 32.73 7.47
N SER A 23 -57.08 31.88 6.99
CA SER A 23 -58.49 32.23 6.69
C SER A 23 -59.30 31.02 6.16
N THR A 24 -60.42 30.73 6.82
CA THR A 24 -61.59 29.92 6.39
C THR A 24 -62.67 30.87 5.83
N PRO A 25 -63.78 30.43 5.17
CA PRO A 25 -64.96 29.94 5.93
C PRO A 25 -65.91 28.93 5.22
N SER A 26 -66.30 27.90 6.00
CA SER A 26 -67.65 27.34 6.29
C SER A 26 -68.80 27.13 5.28
N THR A 27 -69.63 26.11 5.63
CA THR A 27 -71.11 25.95 5.50
C THR A 27 -71.50 24.90 4.43
N THR A 28 -72.29 23.84 4.63
CA THR A 28 -73.41 23.54 5.56
C THR A 28 -73.78 22.04 5.51
N ALA A 29 -74.28 21.52 6.64
CA ALA A 29 -75.48 20.67 6.77
C ALA A 29 -75.57 19.21 6.26
N ASN A 30 -75.84 18.36 7.25
CA ASN A 30 -76.94 17.39 7.35
C ASN A 30 -76.72 15.93 6.96
N GLU A 31 -76.50 15.19 8.05
CA GLU A 31 -76.84 13.79 8.29
C GLU A 31 -78.36 13.57 8.26
N SER A 32 -78.87 12.88 7.23
CA SER A 32 -80.05 12.00 7.30
C SER A 32 -80.27 11.36 5.93
N ASP A 33 -79.91 10.09 5.77
CA ASP A 33 -80.68 9.12 4.98
C ASP A 33 -79.99 7.75 5.01
N SER A 34 -80.20 7.07 6.12
CA SER A 34 -80.05 5.63 6.21
C SER A 34 -81.12 4.94 5.36
N PHE A 35 -80.68 4.11 4.40
CA PHE A 35 -81.23 2.83 3.94
C PHE A 35 -81.37 2.65 2.41
N ARG A 36 -80.47 1.78 1.89
CA ARG A 36 -80.59 0.85 0.75
C ARG A 36 -80.52 1.39 -0.69
N LYS A 37 -79.32 1.25 -1.25
CA LYS A 37 -79.13 0.53 -2.53
C LYS A 37 -77.84 -0.29 -2.50
N LEU A 38 -78.01 -1.62 -2.49
CA LEU A 38 -76.99 -2.58 -2.87
C LEU A 38 -76.67 -2.36 -4.36
N GLN A 39 -75.45 -1.95 -4.69
CA GLN A 39 -74.90 -2.05 -6.05
C GLN A 39 -73.37 -2.23 -5.98
N ILE A 40 -72.92 -3.33 -6.56
CA ILE A 40 -71.54 -3.80 -6.69
C ILE A 40 -70.78 -2.89 -7.69
N PRO A 41 -69.59 -2.36 -7.38
CA PRO A 41 -68.71 -1.76 -8.38
C PRO A 41 -67.50 -2.65 -8.68
N GLN A 42 -67.61 -3.34 -9.82
CA GLN A 42 -66.61 -3.57 -10.88
C GLN A 42 -65.11 -3.62 -10.51
N ALA A 43 -64.52 -4.78 -10.79
CA ALA A 43 -63.09 -5.02 -10.85
C ALA A 43 -62.39 -4.07 -11.84
N LYS A 44 -61.38 -3.32 -11.36
CA LYS A 44 -60.29 -2.82 -12.21
C LYS A 44 -59.14 -3.82 -12.13
N ILE A 45 -59.04 -4.66 -13.16
CA ILE A 45 -57.87 -5.50 -13.41
C ILE A 45 -56.73 -4.56 -13.84
N GLY A 46 -55.85 -4.23 -12.89
CA GLY A 46 -54.59 -3.56 -13.15
C GLY A 46 -53.59 -4.55 -13.77
N LEU A 47 -53.52 -4.57 -15.10
CA LEU A 47 -52.68 -5.46 -15.89
C LEU A 47 -51.20 -5.02 -15.92
N GLY A 48 -50.57 -4.88 -14.75
CA GLY A 48 -49.16 -4.45 -14.65
C GLY A 48 -48.44 -4.80 -13.35
N SER A 49 -49.15 -5.21 -12.30
CA SER A 49 -48.54 -5.68 -11.03
C SER A 49 -48.38 -7.20 -10.97
N THR A 50 -49.13 -7.95 -11.78
CA THR A 50 -49.14 -9.42 -11.77
C THR A 50 -47.85 -10.02 -12.31
N GLU A 51 -47.21 -9.43 -13.33
CA GLU A 51 -46.03 -10.05 -13.95
C GLU A 51 -44.81 -10.04 -13.03
N ALA A 52 -44.56 -8.95 -12.30
CA ALA A 52 -43.44 -8.85 -11.35
C ALA A 52 -43.64 -9.80 -10.14
N ASP A 53 -44.86 -9.88 -9.63
CA ASP A 53 -45.21 -10.80 -8.54
C ASP A 53 -45.11 -12.26 -9.00
N LEU A 54 -45.59 -12.58 -10.22
CA LEU A 54 -45.46 -13.91 -10.81
C LEU A 54 -44.00 -14.29 -11.05
N ILE A 55 -43.15 -13.37 -11.51
CA ILE A 55 -41.71 -13.62 -11.70
C ILE A 55 -41.02 -13.86 -10.35
N SER A 56 -41.40 -13.12 -9.31
CA SER A 56 -40.84 -13.32 -7.97
C SER A 56 -41.27 -14.65 -7.34
N LEU A 57 -42.53 -15.05 -7.53
CA LEU A 57 -43.07 -16.34 -7.10
C LEU A 57 -42.47 -17.49 -7.90
N LEU A 58 -42.32 -17.33 -9.21
CA LEU A 58 -41.70 -18.32 -10.10
C LEU A 58 -40.24 -18.54 -9.71
N LYS A 59 -39.50 -17.46 -9.42
CA LYS A 59 -38.10 -17.56 -8.96
C LYS A 59 -38.00 -18.30 -7.63
N ARG A 60 -38.90 -18.01 -6.68
CA ARG A 60 -38.96 -18.69 -5.38
C ARG A 60 -39.35 -20.16 -5.51
N TYR A 61 -40.28 -20.48 -6.40
CA TYR A 61 -40.65 -21.85 -6.72
C TYR A 61 -39.49 -22.61 -7.37
N LEU A 62 -38.80 -21.98 -8.33
CA LEU A 62 -37.62 -22.57 -8.98
C LEU A 62 -36.48 -22.85 -7.99
N GLU A 63 -36.29 -21.97 -7.01
CA GLU A 63 -35.28 -22.13 -5.95
C GLU A 63 -35.62 -23.32 -5.03
N ILE A 64 -36.89 -23.50 -4.67
CA ILE A 64 -37.37 -24.63 -3.86
C ILE A 64 -37.30 -25.94 -4.66
N VAL A 65 -37.75 -25.94 -5.91
CA VAL A 65 -37.65 -27.11 -6.80
C VAL A 65 -36.19 -27.48 -7.04
N GLY A 66 -35.32 -26.49 -7.24
CA GLY A 66 -33.88 -26.71 -7.35
C GLY A 66 -33.30 -27.41 -6.11
N LEU A 67 -33.68 -26.97 -4.92
CA LEU A 67 -33.31 -27.63 -3.66
C LEU A 67 -33.81 -29.08 -3.58
N VAL A 68 -35.08 -29.32 -3.93
CA VAL A 68 -35.69 -30.66 -3.89
C VAL A 68 -35.05 -31.60 -4.93
N VAL A 69 -34.74 -31.10 -6.13
CA VAL A 69 -34.05 -31.86 -7.18
C VAL A 69 -32.62 -32.20 -6.75
N ILE A 70 -31.92 -31.28 -6.10
CA ILE A 70 -30.58 -31.54 -5.54
C ILE A 70 -30.67 -32.62 -4.45
N VAL A 71 -31.64 -32.55 -3.53
CA VAL A 71 -31.88 -33.57 -2.49
C VAL A 71 -32.26 -34.92 -3.09
N TRP A 72 -33.06 -34.93 -4.15
CA TRP A 72 -33.47 -36.15 -4.85
C TRP A 72 -32.31 -36.79 -5.61
N ILE A 73 -31.49 -36.01 -6.31
CA ILE A 73 -30.25 -36.46 -6.97
C ILE A 73 -29.25 -36.97 -5.92
N LEU A 74 -29.13 -36.31 -4.77
CA LEU A 74 -28.30 -36.74 -3.64
C LEU A 74 -28.73 -38.10 -3.08
N GLY A 75 -30.04 -38.35 -3.00
CA GLY A 75 -30.58 -39.65 -2.58
C GLY A 75 -30.41 -40.75 -3.64
N TYR A 76 -30.55 -40.40 -4.92
CA TYR A 76 -30.47 -41.35 -6.03
C TYR A 76 -29.05 -41.90 -6.25
N PHE A 77 -28.00 -41.13 -5.96
CA PHE A 77 -26.62 -41.52 -6.27
C PHE A 77 -25.86 -42.27 -5.16
N HIS A 78 -26.46 -42.52 -3.99
CA HIS A 78 -25.77 -43.14 -2.83
C HIS A 78 -24.36 -42.54 -2.57
N LEU A 79 -24.19 -41.24 -2.85
CA LEU A 79 -22.91 -40.55 -2.73
C LEU A 79 -22.49 -40.50 -1.27
N SER A 80 -21.28 -40.98 -0.99
CA SER A 80 -20.72 -41.10 0.36
C SER A 80 -20.92 -39.81 1.18
N VAL A 81 -21.42 -39.97 2.41
CA VAL A 81 -21.67 -38.90 3.42
C VAL A 81 -20.49 -37.91 3.53
N SER A 82 -19.29 -38.37 3.22
CA SER A 82 -18.05 -37.59 3.14
C SER A 82 -18.14 -36.31 2.27
N TRP A 83 -18.87 -36.31 1.15
CA TRP A 83 -18.97 -35.11 0.30
C TRP A 83 -19.89 -34.04 0.90
N ILE A 84 -20.97 -34.46 1.56
CA ILE A 84 -21.87 -33.54 2.30
C ILE A 84 -21.11 -32.91 3.46
N LEU A 85 -20.34 -33.73 4.19
CA LEU A 85 -19.48 -33.28 5.28
C LEU A 85 -18.43 -32.26 4.79
N LEU A 86 -17.84 -32.48 3.61
CA LEU A 86 -16.88 -31.56 3.01
C LEU A 86 -17.51 -30.20 2.67
N VAL A 87 -18.70 -30.18 2.07
CA VAL A 87 -19.42 -28.93 1.77
C VAL A 87 -19.76 -28.17 3.06
N VAL A 88 -20.24 -28.86 4.09
CA VAL A 88 -20.53 -28.26 5.40
C VAL A 88 -19.25 -27.72 6.05
N LEU A 89 -18.13 -28.44 5.97
CA LEU A 89 -16.86 -28.02 6.52
C LEU A 89 -16.32 -26.77 5.80
N VAL A 90 -16.41 -26.73 4.47
CA VAL A 90 -16.07 -25.54 3.68
C VAL A 90 -17.01 -24.38 3.99
N TYR A 91 -18.30 -24.62 4.19
CA TYR A 91 -19.26 -23.59 4.57
C TYR A 91 -18.93 -22.98 5.94
N LEU A 92 -18.72 -23.81 6.96
CA LEU A 92 -18.33 -23.38 8.31
C LEU A 92 -16.96 -22.67 8.30
N PHE A 93 -16.01 -23.17 7.51
CA PHE A 93 -14.71 -22.53 7.34
C PHE A 93 -14.86 -21.16 6.69
N ARG A 94 -15.64 -21.03 5.62
CA ARG A 94 -15.94 -19.73 4.99
C ARG A 94 -16.70 -18.80 5.93
N GLN A 95 -17.62 -19.31 6.74
CA GLN A 95 -18.37 -18.50 7.71
C GLN A 95 -17.44 -17.96 8.80
N ARG A 96 -16.55 -18.80 9.33
CA ARG A 96 -15.53 -18.41 10.31
C ARG A 96 -14.51 -17.43 9.72
N GLN A 97 -14.08 -17.66 8.49
CA GLN A 97 -13.18 -16.74 7.78
C GLN A 97 -13.87 -15.39 7.51
N ARG A 98 -15.13 -15.39 7.05
CA ARG A 98 -15.89 -14.15 6.82
C ARG A 98 -16.10 -13.33 8.09
N ALA A 99 -16.25 -13.98 9.26
CA ALA A 99 -16.32 -13.30 10.54
C ALA A 99 -14.98 -12.61 10.88
N LEU A 100 -13.86 -13.34 10.76
CA LEU A 100 -12.52 -12.79 10.99
C LEU A 100 -12.16 -11.65 10.02
N PHE A 101 -12.53 -11.77 8.74
CA PHE A 101 -12.30 -10.72 7.75
C PHE A 101 -13.15 -9.46 8.04
N LYS A 102 -14.39 -9.60 8.52
CA LYS A 102 -15.23 -8.45 8.89
C LYS A 102 -14.69 -7.69 10.09
N GLU A 103 -14.12 -8.37 11.09
CA GLU A 103 -13.48 -7.72 12.24
C GLU A 103 -12.23 -6.93 11.83
N ARG A 104 -11.39 -7.50 10.96
CA ARG A 104 -10.23 -6.80 10.39
C ARG A 104 -10.62 -5.53 9.62
N HIS A 105 -11.73 -5.56 8.88
CA HIS A 105 -12.21 -4.38 8.15
C HIS A 105 -12.78 -3.29 9.06
N LYS A 106 -13.41 -3.65 10.18
CA LYS A 106 -13.86 -2.67 11.17
C LYS A 106 -12.69 -1.96 11.86
N MET A 107 -11.64 -2.70 12.23
CA MET A 107 -10.41 -2.14 12.81
C MET A 107 -9.73 -1.12 11.88
N LEU A 108 -9.70 -1.39 10.56
CA LEU A 108 -9.14 -0.46 9.57
C LEU A 108 -9.93 0.86 9.47
N ASN A 109 -11.27 0.78 9.53
CA ASN A 109 -12.12 1.98 9.57
C ASN A 109 -11.99 2.75 10.89
N GLU A 110 -11.75 2.06 12.00
CA GLU A 110 -11.55 2.66 13.32
C GLU A 110 -10.19 3.38 13.39
N ILE A 111 -9.15 2.85 12.74
CA ILE A 111 -7.84 3.50 12.56
C ILE A 111 -7.98 4.80 11.75
N ASN A 112 -8.82 4.82 10.71
CA ASN A 112 -9.07 6.02 9.89
C ASN A 112 -9.92 7.08 10.62
N ASN A 113 -10.74 6.69 11.59
CA ASN A 113 -11.52 7.65 12.38
C ASN A 113 -10.75 8.16 13.63
N ASN A 114 -9.69 7.45 14.04
CA ASN A 114 -8.77 7.83 15.13
C ASN A 114 -7.48 8.53 14.60
N GLU A 115 -7.59 9.35 13.56
CA GLU A 115 -6.47 10.10 12.98
C GLU A 115 -5.69 10.93 14.03
N GLU A 116 -6.34 11.45 15.07
CA GLU A 116 -5.66 12.24 16.11
C GLU A 116 -4.66 11.44 16.98
N GLN A 117 -4.90 10.13 17.17
CA GLN A 117 -3.92 9.26 17.85
C GLN A 117 -2.85 8.74 16.89
N TYR A 118 -3.20 8.58 15.61
CA TYR A 118 -2.25 8.18 14.57
C TYR A 118 -1.26 9.31 14.22
N ILE A 119 -1.68 10.58 14.29
CA ILE A 119 -0.79 11.74 14.13
C ILE A 119 0.26 11.78 15.25
N LYS A 120 -0.09 11.36 16.48
CA LYS A 120 0.89 11.22 17.58
C LYS A 120 1.84 10.03 17.40
N ALA A 121 1.42 8.95 16.74
CA ALA A 121 2.30 7.84 16.37
C ALA A 121 3.18 8.16 15.14
N ARG A 122 2.73 9.07 14.27
CA ARG A 122 3.53 9.60 13.14
C ARG A 122 4.56 10.63 13.58
N LEU A 123 4.54 11.06 14.85
CA LEU A 123 5.69 11.67 15.51
C LEU A 123 6.81 10.65 15.78
N ASP A 124 6.81 9.44 15.19
CA ASP A 124 8.01 8.60 15.05
C ASP A 124 8.55 8.58 13.60
N GLU A 125 7.87 9.26 12.66
CA GLU A 125 8.24 9.35 11.23
C GLU A 125 8.50 10.79 10.77
N LEU A 126 8.82 11.70 11.68
CA LEU A 126 9.51 12.91 11.28
C LEU A 126 10.90 12.51 10.74
N PRO A 127 11.38 13.13 9.66
CA PRO A 127 12.72 12.83 9.15
C PRO A 127 13.77 13.03 10.26
N SER A 128 14.83 12.21 10.22
CA SER A 128 15.86 12.06 11.27
C SER A 128 16.41 13.37 11.85
N TRP A 129 16.43 14.45 11.06
CA TRP A 129 16.83 15.80 11.47
C TRP A 129 15.88 16.52 12.45
N VAL A 130 14.66 16.00 12.68
CA VAL A 130 13.72 16.50 13.69
C VAL A 130 13.86 15.76 15.02
N PHE A 131 14.23 14.47 15.00
CA PHE A 131 14.34 13.64 16.19
C PHE A 131 15.71 13.66 16.87
N PHE A 132 16.76 13.99 16.11
CA PHE A 132 18.12 13.89 16.60
C PHE A 132 18.86 15.19 16.29
N PRO A 133 19.08 16.07 17.28
CA PRO A 133 19.93 17.26 17.10
C PRO A 133 21.38 16.90 16.72
N ASP A 134 21.76 15.62 16.85
CA ASP A 134 23.11 15.08 16.56
C ASP A 134 23.29 14.54 15.14
N VAL A 135 22.26 14.58 14.28
CA VAL A 135 22.37 14.18 12.87
C VAL A 135 22.72 15.39 12.03
N GLU A 136 23.96 15.45 11.57
CA GLU A 136 24.46 16.56 10.76
C GLU A 136 24.10 16.37 9.29
N ARG A 137 23.57 17.42 8.65
CA ARG A 137 23.34 17.45 7.20
C ARG A 137 24.65 17.70 6.47
N ALA A 138 25.18 16.68 5.81
CA ALA A 138 26.45 16.75 5.10
C ALA A 138 26.32 17.23 3.65
N GLU A 139 25.85 18.47 3.43
CA GLU A 139 25.70 19.03 2.07
C GLU A 139 27.04 19.15 1.33
N TRP A 140 28.14 19.39 2.04
CA TRP A 140 29.49 19.39 1.47
C TRP A 140 29.87 18.03 0.88
N LEU A 141 29.47 16.94 1.54
CA LEU A 141 29.76 15.59 1.07
C LEU A 141 28.95 15.27 -0.20
N ASN A 142 27.69 15.71 -0.24
CA ASN A 142 26.86 15.63 -1.45
C ASN A 142 27.52 16.35 -2.65
N ARG A 143 28.15 17.51 -2.43
CA ARG A 143 28.90 18.22 -3.48
C ARG A 143 30.12 17.42 -3.95
N ILE A 144 30.87 16.81 -3.04
CA ILE A 144 32.02 15.95 -3.39
C ILE A 144 31.56 14.74 -4.21
N ILE A 145 30.51 14.05 -3.76
CA ILE A 145 29.98 12.88 -4.48
C ILE A 145 29.54 13.29 -5.88
N LYS A 146 28.87 14.43 -6.04
CA LYS A 146 28.47 14.95 -7.36
C LYS A 146 29.67 15.15 -8.29
N LEU A 147 30.78 15.66 -7.78
CA LEU A 147 32.01 15.86 -8.56
C LEU A 147 32.72 14.53 -8.88
N ALA A 148 32.67 13.57 -7.95
CA ALA A 148 33.32 12.26 -8.10
C ALA A 148 32.50 11.27 -8.95
N TRP A 149 31.18 11.44 -9.02
CA TRP A 149 30.24 10.54 -9.72
C TRP A 149 30.62 10.16 -11.16
N PRO A 150 31.05 11.08 -12.05
CA PRO A 150 31.44 10.68 -13.41
C PRO A 150 32.63 9.72 -13.45
N TYR A 151 33.54 9.81 -12.48
CA TYR A 151 34.67 8.88 -12.35
C TYR A 151 34.22 7.57 -11.70
N ALA A 152 33.36 7.65 -10.68
CA ALA A 152 32.76 6.50 -10.04
C ALA A 152 31.96 5.64 -11.04
N ASN A 153 31.16 6.26 -11.92
CA ASN A 153 30.38 5.55 -12.93
C ASN A 153 31.26 4.75 -13.90
N LYS A 154 32.37 5.34 -14.36
CA LYS A 154 33.33 4.63 -15.22
C LYS A 154 33.98 3.44 -14.51
N TYR A 155 34.28 3.59 -13.23
CA TYR A 155 34.85 2.52 -12.42
C TYR A 155 33.83 1.43 -12.11
N LEU A 156 32.59 1.81 -11.77
CA LEU A 156 31.49 0.90 -11.53
C LEU A 156 31.28 0.01 -12.74
N ASP A 157 31.07 0.62 -13.92
CA ASP A 157 30.85 -0.07 -15.19
C ASP A 157 31.93 -1.12 -15.46
N LYS A 158 33.21 -0.73 -15.39
CA LYS A 158 34.34 -1.62 -15.73
C LYS A 158 34.68 -2.62 -14.62
N ALA A 159 35.01 -2.13 -13.42
CA ALA A 159 35.62 -2.97 -12.39
C ALA A 159 34.56 -3.71 -11.56
N ILE A 160 33.47 -3.06 -11.19
CA ILE A 160 32.50 -3.67 -10.27
C ILE A 160 31.56 -4.58 -11.05
N PHE A 161 30.96 -4.09 -12.14
CA PHE A 161 29.97 -4.88 -12.86
C PHE A 161 30.60 -6.02 -13.66
N HIS A 162 31.63 -5.76 -14.47
CA HIS A 162 32.24 -6.81 -15.27
C HIS A 162 33.13 -7.78 -14.48
N ASP A 163 33.98 -7.29 -13.58
CA ASP A 163 34.98 -8.14 -12.93
C ASP A 163 34.48 -8.81 -11.64
N ILE A 164 33.47 -8.24 -10.96
CA ILE A 164 33.00 -8.75 -9.65
C ILE A 164 31.57 -9.30 -9.75
N ILE A 165 30.61 -8.52 -10.26
CA ILE A 165 29.19 -8.88 -10.21
C ILE A 165 28.87 -9.99 -11.21
N ILE A 166 29.32 -9.90 -12.47
CA ILE A 166 29.10 -10.96 -13.47
C ILE A 166 29.58 -12.34 -12.96
N PRO A 167 30.83 -12.52 -12.50
CA PRO A 167 31.26 -13.83 -12.03
C PRO A 167 30.51 -14.29 -10.78
N MET A 168 30.12 -13.39 -9.88
CA MET A 168 29.28 -13.73 -8.73
C MET A 168 27.90 -14.28 -9.15
N ILE A 169 27.24 -13.62 -10.11
CA ILE A 169 25.93 -14.07 -10.64
C ILE A 169 26.07 -15.42 -11.34
N ARG A 170 27.11 -15.59 -12.17
CA ARG A 170 27.39 -16.87 -12.86
C ARG A 170 27.70 -18.00 -11.88
N GLY A 171 28.37 -17.70 -10.77
CA GLY A 171 28.66 -18.65 -9.70
C GLY A 171 27.46 -19.05 -8.84
N THR A 172 26.38 -18.26 -8.87
CA THR A 172 25.18 -18.53 -8.04
C THR A 172 24.38 -19.73 -8.57
N SER A 173 24.29 -19.92 -9.89
CA SER A 173 23.63 -21.10 -10.46
C SER A 173 24.11 -21.48 -11.87
N PRO A 174 24.10 -22.77 -12.23
CA PRO A 174 24.39 -23.22 -13.61
C PRO A 174 23.41 -22.68 -14.66
N ALA A 175 22.21 -22.27 -14.23
CA ALA A 175 21.22 -21.64 -15.10
C ALA A 175 21.66 -20.24 -15.55
N LEU A 176 22.37 -19.51 -14.69
CA LEU A 176 22.89 -18.16 -14.93
C LEU A 176 24.35 -18.14 -15.42
N ALA A 177 24.94 -19.29 -15.75
CA ALA A 177 26.34 -19.38 -16.17
C ALA A 177 26.67 -18.54 -17.42
N ASP A 178 25.69 -18.34 -18.31
CA ASP A 178 25.80 -17.50 -19.52
C ASP A 178 25.25 -16.08 -19.32
N PHE A 179 25.20 -15.61 -18.06
CA PHE A 179 24.74 -14.26 -17.77
C PHE A 179 25.73 -13.22 -18.32
N ASN A 180 25.25 -12.24 -19.08
CA ASN A 180 26.04 -11.10 -19.53
C ASN A 180 25.24 -9.80 -19.54
N PHE A 181 25.89 -8.68 -19.23
CA PHE A 181 25.30 -7.34 -19.36
C PHE A 181 25.45 -6.84 -20.80
N GLN A 182 24.35 -6.42 -21.43
CA GLN A 182 24.36 -5.82 -22.77
C GLN A 182 24.55 -4.31 -22.71
N LYS A 183 23.84 -3.66 -21.78
CA LYS A 183 23.93 -2.23 -21.55
C LYS A 183 23.75 -1.99 -20.07
N LEU A 184 24.69 -1.27 -19.48
CA LEU A 184 24.65 -0.86 -18.11
C LEU A 184 24.71 0.66 -18.09
N ASP A 185 23.68 1.27 -17.54
CA ASP A 185 23.56 2.71 -17.45
C ASP A 185 23.02 3.02 -16.06
N LEU A 186 23.82 3.62 -15.19
CA LEU A 186 23.45 3.92 -13.80
C LEU A 186 22.75 5.29 -13.68
N GLY A 187 22.20 5.76 -14.81
CA GLY A 187 21.58 7.06 -14.98
C GLY A 187 22.40 7.90 -15.94
N ASP A 188 21.71 8.52 -16.91
CA ASP A 188 22.34 9.10 -18.10
C ASP A 188 23.50 10.04 -17.73
N ILE A 189 24.54 10.01 -18.57
CA ILE A 189 25.72 10.90 -18.54
C ILE A 189 25.31 12.40 -18.52
N VAL A 190 24.07 12.71 -18.88
CA VAL A 190 23.53 14.07 -18.94
C VAL A 190 22.81 14.48 -17.65
N HIS A 191 22.24 13.54 -16.89
CA HIS A 191 21.42 13.85 -15.71
C HIS A 191 22.10 13.54 -14.37
N HIS A 192 23.14 12.70 -14.34
CA HIS A 192 24.04 12.47 -13.20
C HIS A 192 23.39 12.72 -11.83
N GLU A 193 22.41 11.89 -11.45
CA GLU A 193 21.84 11.94 -10.10
C GLU A 193 22.69 11.04 -9.19
N PRO A 194 23.69 11.59 -8.45
CA PRO A 194 24.45 10.81 -7.51
C PRO A 194 23.58 10.37 -6.33
N PRO A 195 24.01 9.33 -5.61
CA PRO A 195 23.49 9.05 -4.28
C PRO A 195 23.57 10.32 -3.42
N ARG A 196 22.45 10.66 -2.79
CA ARG A 196 22.33 11.75 -1.84
C ARG A 196 22.46 11.19 -0.44
N ILE A 197 23.24 11.88 0.38
CA ILE A 197 23.36 11.60 1.80
C ILE A 197 22.37 12.48 2.53
N GLY A 198 21.50 11.85 3.32
CA GLY A 198 20.51 12.53 4.15
C GLY A 198 21.15 13.17 5.36
N GLY A 199 21.74 12.34 6.22
CA GLY A 199 22.41 12.76 7.44
C GLY A 199 23.54 11.82 7.83
N ILE A 200 24.49 12.36 8.59
CA ILE A 200 25.60 11.61 9.17
C ILE A 200 25.50 11.70 10.68
N LYS A 201 25.61 10.56 11.36
CA LYS A 201 25.72 10.47 12.81
C LYS A 201 27.01 9.79 13.19
N VAL A 202 27.88 10.47 13.93
CA VAL A 202 29.11 9.90 14.46
C VAL A 202 28.89 9.52 15.92
N TYR A 203 29.22 8.29 16.29
CA TYR A 203 29.13 7.83 17.67
C TYR A 203 30.44 8.12 18.39
N THR A 204 30.37 8.93 19.44
CA THR A 204 31.51 9.26 20.31
C THR A 204 31.52 8.42 21.60
N ASP A 205 30.56 7.49 21.76
CA ASP A 205 30.42 6.68 22.96
C ASP A 205 31.56 5.66 23.11
N ASN A 206 32.55 6.02 23.94
CA ASN A 206 33.47 5.20 24.75
C ASN A 206 33.97 3.82 24.24
N VAL A 207 34.16 3.63 22.93
CA VAL A 207 35.01 2.56 22.42
C VAL A 207 36.39 3.14 22.13
N ARG A 208 37.40 2.72 22.90
CA ARG A 208 38.79 3.11 22.63
C ARG A 208 39.19 2.54 21.26
N ASP A 209 39.87 3.37 20.46
CA ASP A 209 40.49 3.01 19.18
C ASP A 209 39.55 2.63 18.03
N GLN A 210 38.30 3.11 18.03
CA GLN A 210 37.35 2.88 16.92
C GLN A 210 36.50 4.12 16.64
N ILE A 211 36.22 4.38 15.36
CA ILE A 211 35.26 5.41 14.94
C ILE A 211 34.10 4.72 14.26
N MET A 212 32.89 4.89 14.79
CA MET A 212 31.66 4.41 14.20
C MET A 212 30.83 5.58 13.69
N MET A 213 30.36 5.49 12.46
CA MET A 213 29.47 6.50 11.87
C MET A 213 28.37 5.82 11.06
N ASP A 214 27.16 6.36 11.18
CA ASP A 214 26.01 5.96 10.38
C ASP A 214 25.69 7.05 9.36
N ILE A 215 25.46 6.62 8.12
CA ILE A 215 25.18 7.48 6.98
C ILE A 215 23.87 7.02 6.36
N GLU A 216 22.91 7.92 6.28
CA GLU A 216 21.65 7.67 5.58
C GLU A 216 21.85 7.94 4.08
N VAL A 217 21.72 6.91 3.25
CA VAL A 217 21.98 6.97 1.81
C VAL A 217 20.68 6.80 1.03
N PHE A 218 20.42 7.76 0.13
CA PHE A 218 19.31 7.75 -0.80
C PHE A 218 19.85 7.78 -2.22
N TYR A 219 19.34 6.90 -3.07
CA TYR A 219 19.62 6.94 -4.50
C TYR A 219 18.31 6.74 -5.24
N ALA A 220 17.96 7.72 -6.06
CA ALA A 220 16.85 7.64 -6.98
C ALA A 220 17.43 8.02 -8.33
N GLY A 221 17.68 7.03 -9.18
CA GLY A 221 18.27 7.25 -10.49
C GLY A 221 17.48 6.53 -11.56
N ASP A 222 17.46 7.10 -12.77
CA ASP A 222 16.86 6.50 -13.97
C ASP A 222 17.72 5.37 -14.57
N ALA A 223 18.43 4.64 -13.70
CA ALA A 223 19.34 3.58 -14.10
C ALA A 223 18.63 2.54 -14.98
N ARG A 224 19.25 2.20 -16.10
CA ARG A 224 18.79 1.21 -17.07
C ARG A 224 19.84 0.12 -17.21
N ILE A 225 19.51 -1.06 -16.71
CA ILE A 225 20.36 -2.24 -16.81
C ILE A 225 19.67 -3.23 -17.75
N LYS A 226 20.35 -3.64 -18.81
CA LYS A 226 19.91 -4.72 -19.71
C LYS A 226 20.90 -5.87 -19.63
N SER A 227 20.40 -7.05 -19.31
CA SER A 227 21.15 -8.29 -19.25
C SER A 227 20.54 -9.35 -20.16
N LYS A 228 21.36 -10.29 -20.59
CA LYS A 228 20.97 -11.47 -21.36
C LYS A 228 21.44 -12.73 -20.65
N VAL A 229 20.58 -13.74 -20.62
CA VAL A 229 20.87 -15.07 -20.08
C VAL A 229 20.29 -16.12 -21.02
N LYS A 230 21.14 -16.95 -21.65
CA LYS A 230 20.69 -18.08 -22.49
C LYS A 230 19.59 -17.74 -23.51
N GLY A 231 19.71 -16.59 -24.18
CA GLY A 231 18.71 -16.13 -25.16
C GLY A 231 17.55 -15.32 -24.61
N ILE A 232 17.33 -15.32 -23.30
CA ILE A 232 16.32 -14.47 -22.64
C ILE A 232 16.95 -13.12 -22.31
N VAL A 233 16.33 -12.04 -22.77
CA VAL A 233 16.69 -10.69 -22.35
C VAL A 233 15.91 -10.35 -21.08
N CYS A 234 16.53 -9.62 -20.16
CA CYS A 234 15.87 -9.02 -19.02
C CYS A 234 16.42 -7.62 -18.78
N GLY A 235 15.53 -6.71 -18.37
CA GLY A 235 15.84 -5.31 -18.13
C GLY A 235 15.37 -4.86 -16.75
N ILE A 236 16.11 -3.93 -16.17
CA ILE A 236 15.76 -3.23 -14.93
C ILE A 236 15.82 -1.73 -15.23
N LYS A 237 14.82 -0.99 -14.77
CA LYS A 237 14.70 0.46 -14.89
C LYS A 237 14.36 1.09 -13.54
N ASP A 238 14.60 2.38 -13.41
CA ASP A 238 14.20 3.24 -12.29
C ASP A 238 14.60 2.62 -10.94
N ILE A 239 15.91 2.46 -10.73
CA ILE A 239 16.42 1.89 -9.48
C ILE A 239 16.34 2.95 -8.39
N GLN A 240 15.61 2.62 -7.34
CA GLN A 240 15.53 3.39 -6.12
C GLN A 240 16.11 2.56 -4.97
N PHE A 241 16.97 3.20 -4.19
CA PHE A 241 17.69 2.59 -3.09
C PHE A 241 17.67 3.52 -1.89
N VAL A 242 17.26 2.98 -0.74
CA VAL A 242 17.28 3.68 0.54
C VAL A 242 17.87 2.76 1.59
N GLY A 243 18.88 3.22 2.30
CA GLY A 243 19.49 2.43 3.37
C GLY A 243 20.41 3.21 4.29
N ASP A 244 20.52 2.69 5.52
CA ASP A 244 21.44 3.23 6.53
C ASP A 244 22.74 2.43 6.50
N LEU A 245 23.82 3.08 6.11
CA LEU A 245 25.15 2.51 6.02
C LEU A 245 25.95 2.83 7.29
N ARG A 246 26.41 1.79 7.99
CA ARG A 246 27.38 1.92 9.09
C ARG A 246 28.78 1.78 8.53
N ILE A 247 29.66 2.71 8.88
CA ILE A 247 31.09 2.65 8.61
C ILE A 247 31.81 2.58 9.96
N ILE A 248 32.71 1.62 10.09
CA ILE A 248 33.55 1.40 11.26
C ILE A 248 35.01 1.47 10.83
N LEU A 249 35.75 2.40 11.44
CA LEU A 249 37.19 2.56 11.28
C LEU A 249 37.86 1.92 12.50
N SER A 250 38.51 0.77 12.32
CA SER A 250 39.11 -0.02 13.40
C SER A 250 40.23 -0.92 12.85
N PRO A 251 41.38 -1.08 13.54
CA PRO A 251 41.80 -0.29 14.70
C PRO A 251 42.30 1.11 14.28
N LEU A 252 42.18 2.09 15.17
CA LEU A 252 42.91 3.35 15.01
C LEU A 252 44.39 3.12 15.35
N ILE A 253 45.27 3.57 14.47
CA ILE A 253 46.72 3.37 14.57
C ILE A 253 47.44 4.72 14.63
N ASN A 254 48.59 4.77 15.30
CA ASN A 254 49.36 6.02 15.47
C ASN A 254 50.28 6.32 14.27
N THR A 255 50.08 5.67 13.13
CA THR A 255 50.83 5.88 11.88
C THR A 255 49.87 6.20 10.76
N ILE A 256 50.22 7.13 9.86
CA ILE A 256 49.42 7.46 8.68
C ILE A 256 49.17 6.16 7.88
N PRO A 257 47.92 5.84 7.48
CA PRO A 257 46.73 6.69 7.36
C PRO A 257 45.82 6.82 8.62
N LEU A 258 46.34 6.52 9.82
CA LEU A 258 45.65 6.59 11.13
C LEU A 258 44.53 5.56 11.35
N VAL A 259 44.16 4.82 10.30
CA VAL A 259 43.14 3.78 10.32
C VAL A 259 43.73 2.48 9.75
N GLY A 260 43.62 1.38 10.50
CA GLY A 260 44.10 0.06 10.08
C GLY A 260 43.17 -0.61 9.07
N ALA A 261 41.85 -0.55 9.29
CA ALA A 261 40.86 -1.08 8.36
C ALA A 261 39.57 -0.25 8.37
N VAL A 262 38.87 -0.30 7.23
CA VAL A 262 37.54 0.27 7.03
C VAL A 262 36.55 -0.86 6.82
N THR A 263 35.58 -1.00 7.70
CA THR A 263 34.48 -1.95 7.58
C THR A 263 33.20 -1.18 7.30
N TYR A 264 32.40 -1.63 6.35
CA TYR A 264 31.12 -1.01 6.03
C TYR A 264 30.03 -2.07 5.86
N PHE A 265 28.83 -1.79 6.36
CA PHE A 265 27.67 -2.66 6.24
C PHE A 265 26.38 -1.89 6.46
N PHE A 266 25.26 -2.39 5.94
CA PHE A 266 23.95 -1.79 6.20
C PHE A 266 23.43 -2.24 7.58
N LEU A 267 22.94 -1.30 8.39
CA LEU A 267 22.38 -1.63 9.71
C LEU A 267 21.12 -2.50 9.60
N ARG A 268 20.32 -2.23 8.58
CA ARG A 268 19.08 -2.93 8.26
C ARG A 268 19.09 -3.28 6.78
N LYS A 269 18.28 -4.27 6.39
CA LYS A 269 18.10 -4.59 4.97
C LYS A 269 17.65 -3.32 4.23
N PRO A 270 18.40 -2.83 3.24
CA PRO A 270 18.03 -1.63 2.51
C PRO A 270 16.75 -1.87 1.70
N SER A 271 15.95 -0.82 1.54
CA SER A 271 14.78 -0.83 0.67
C SER A 271 15.24 -0.57 -0.76
N ILE A 272 14.93 -1.51 -1.65
CA ILE A 272 15.29 -1.42 -3.07
C ILE A 272 14.01 -1.60 -3.85
N ASP A 273 13.65 -0.57 -4.63
CA ASP A 273 12.54 -0.61 -5.57
C ASP A 273 13.10 -0.46 -6.99
N PHE A 274 12.54 -1.23 -7.91
CA PHE A 274 12.97 -1.24 -9.30
C PHE A 274 11.85 -1.74 -10.20
N LYS A 275 11.83 -1.23 -11.43
CA LYS A 275 10.89 -1.67 -12.45
C LYS A 275 11.54 -2.69 -13.36
N LEU A 276 10.99 -3.91 -13.39
CA LEU A 276 11.38 -4.91 -14.37
C LEU A 276 10.81 -4.55 -15.74
N THR A 277 11.67 -4.54 -16.75
CA THR A 277 11.30 -4.39 -18.17
C THR A 277 11.80 -5.60 -18.94
N ASP A 278 11.15 -5.96 -20.04
CA ASP A 278 11.60 -7.02 -20.96
C ASP A 278 11.82 -8.40 -20.31
N ALA A 279 11.25 -8.67 -19.13
CA ALA A 279 11.46 -9.93 -18.42
C ALA A 279 10.80 -11.09 -19.17
N GLY A 280 11.58 -11.85 -19.94
CA GLY A 280 11.11 -13.04 -20.65
C GLY A 280 10.96 -12.87 -22.17
N THR A 281 11.48 -11.80 -22.76
CA THR A 281 11.54 -11.69 -24.23
C THR A 281 12.63 -12.64 -24.76
N LEU A 282 12.20 -13.65 -25.52
CA LEU A 282 13.10 -14.56 -26.25
C LEU A 282 13.59 -13.85 -27.52
N VAL A 283 14.91 -13.81 -27.70
CA VAL A 283 15.58 -13.28 -28.91
C VAL A 283 16.40 -14.37 -29.58
#